data_AF-A0A938HHA8-F1
#
_entry.id   AF-A0A938HHA8-F1
#
_cell.length_a   1.000
_cell.length_b   1.000
_cell.length_c   1.000
_cell.angle_alpha   90.00
_cell.angle_beta   90.00
_cell.angle_gamma   90.00
#
_symmetry.space_group_name_H-M   'P 1'
#
loop_
_entity.id
_entity.type
_entity.pdbx_description
1 polymer ?
#
loop_
_entity_poly.entity_id
_entity_poly.type
_entity_poly.pdbx_seq_one_letter_code
_entity_poly.pdbx_strand_id
1 'polypeptide(L)'
;MSPRRVSLASLRRRIDRIDAAIHALLIRRTTVVEAVKDLKKNERVKIRPGREAEIVYRLVRRHKGPFPVTELVRIWRELIVATLRFEGPFSVAVFAPHGHGGIWDLARDQYGSFTPMTRHEGARAVIRAVADHRAAVGVLPLPAVDEEEPWWPDLMPGRADKRERIWIIARLPFASAGNARGAGLGAFAVAPAMPDPSGRDRTCLGVATDGNVGHDALERAFVKARLGRPELIGIEDPRSASGDLWFADVPGYVREDDPRLAALANALGNSVSRPPTGGTARVAILGAYGEPLTPADIAPRATTRGKRKGRRS
;
A
#
# COMPACT_ATOMS: atom_id res chain seq x y z
N MET A 1 0.66 -55.84 19.18
CA MET A 1 1.23 -55.10 18.02
C MET A 1 1.52 -53.68 18.46
N SER A 2 2.79 -53.34 18.72
CA SER A 2 3.19 -51.98 19.08
C SER A 2 3.02 -51.02 17.89
N PRO A 3 2.53 -49.79 18.09
CA PRO A 3 2.34 -48.84 17.00
C PRO A 3 3.70 -48.56 16.33
N ARG A 4 3.74 -48.74 15.01
CA ARG A 4 4.93 -48.53 14.18
C ARG A 4 5.42 -47.09 14.41
N ARG A 5 6.48 -46.93 15.23
CA ARG A 5 7.06 -45.62 15.52
C ARG A 5 7.52 -45.01 14.20
N VAL A 6 6.85 -43.94 13.78
CA VAL A 6 7.29 -43.15 12.63
C VAL A 6 8.70 -42.67 12.96
N SER A 7 9.70 -43.09 12.18
CA SER A 7 11.09 -42.72 12.43
C SER A 7 11.34 -41.29 11.95
N LEU A 8 12.26 -40.58 12.61
CA LEU A 8 12.70 -39.25 12.18
C LEU A 8 13.13 -39.24 10.71
N ALA A 9 13.85 -40.29 10.27
CA ALA A 9 14.25 -40.46 8.89
C ALA A 9 13.06 -40.55 7.92
N SER A 10 11.98 -41.21 8.31
CA SER A 10 10.76 -41.29 7.49
C SER A 10 10.03 -39.95 7.39
N LEU A 11 10.05 -39.13 8.46
CA LEU A 11 9.48 -37.78 8.43
C LEU A 11 10.31 -36.83 7.56
N ARG A 12 11.65 -36.88 7.65
CA ARG A 12 12.55 -36.09 6.79
C ARG A 12 12.32 -36.40 5.30
N ARG A 13 12.28 -37.69 4.92
CA ARG A 13 11.91 -38.09 3.55
C ARG A 13 10.52 -37.64 3.11
N ARG A 14 9.60 -37.37 4.05
CA ARG A 14 8.29 -36.80 3.72
C ARG A 14 8.39 -35.29 3.49
N ILE A 15 9.21 -34.59 4.27
CA ILE A 15 9.52 -33.16 4.05
C ILE A 15 10.20 -32.98 2.70
N ASP A 16 11.24 -33.75 2.38
CA ASP A 16 11.96 -33.65 1.11
C ASP A 16 11.03 -33.78 -0.11
N ARG A 17 10.05 -34.71 -0.04
CA ARG A 17 9.03 -34.87 -1.09
C ARG A 17 8.08 -33.69 -1.19
N ILE A 18 7.71 -33.08 -0.06
CA ILE A 18 6.87 -31.87 -0.03
C ILE A 18 7.66 -30.69 -0.62
N ASP A 19 8.92 -30.54 -0.25
CA ASP A 19 9.78 -29.45 -0.73
C ASP A 19 10.02 -29.55 -2.24
N ALA A 20 10.24 -30.76 -2.76
CA ALA A 20 10.31 -31.01 -4.20
C ALA A 20 9.00 -30.61 -4.91
N ALA A 21 7.84 -30.90 -4.32
CA ALA A 21 6.55 -30.50 -4.86
C ALA A 21 6.33 -28.98 -4.80
N ILE A 22 6.75 -28.32 -3.70
CA ILE A 22 6.72 -26.85 -3.58
C ILE A 22 7.57 -26.23 -4.68
N HIS A 23 8.81 -26.70 -4.87
CA HIS A 23 9.69 -26.21 -5.92
C HIS A 23 9.08 -26.38 -7.31
N ALA A 24 8.54 -27.56 -7.64
CA ALA A 24 7.87 -27.79 -8.92
C ALA A 24 6.67 -26.85 -9.14
N LEU A 25 5.89 -26.58 -8.08
CA LEU A 25 4.78 -25.63 -8.14
C LEU A 25 5.26 -24.18 -8.33
N LEU A 26 6.38 -23.79 -7.73
CA LEU A 26 6.98 -22.48 -7.93
C LEU A 26 7.41 -22.28 -9.38
N ILE A 27 8.10 -23.27 -9.97
CA ILE A 27 8.50 -23.22 -11.39
C ILE A 27 7.27 -23.15 -12.29
N ARG A 28 6.25 -23.99 -12.06
CA ARG A 28 5.01 -23.94 -12.83
C ARG A 28 4.30 -22.59 -12.72
N ARG A 29 4.27 -21.99 -11.52
CA ARG A 29 3.72 -20.64 -11.32
C ARG A 29 4.49 -19.62 -12.16
N THR A 30 5.83 -19.68 -12.15
CA THR A 30 6.68 -18.78 -12.92
C THR A 30 6.37 -18.85 -14.42
N THR A 31 6.28 -20.05 -15.00
CA THR A 31 5.93 -20.22 -16.43
C THR A 31 4.59 -19.57 -16.78
N VAL A 32 3.59 -19.67 -15.89
CA VAL A 32 2.29 -19.00 -16.11
C VAL A 32 2.44 -17.48 -16.05
N VAL A 33 3.25 -16.94 -15.14
CA VAL A 33 3.49 -15.49 -15.04
C VAL A 33 4.22 -14.97 -16.28
N GLU A 34 5.17 -15.73 -16.84
CA GLU A 34 5.83 -15.38 -18.10
C GLU A 34 4.83 -15.28 -19.27
N ALA A 35 3.91 -16.25 -19.38
CA ALA A 35 2.84 -16.18 -20.38
C ALA A 35 1.92 -14.96 -20.17
N VAL A 36 1.61 -14.59 -18.92
CA VAL A 36 0.84 -13.38 -18.61
C VAL A 36 1.60 -12.12 -19.02
N LYS A 37 2.89 -12.05 -18.75
CA LYS A 37 3.76 -10.94 -19.19
C LYS A 37 3.74 -10.81 -20.71
N ASP A 38 3.80 -11.92 -21.44
CA ASP A 38 3.82 -11.88 -22.91
C ASP A 38 2.56 -11.26 -23.52
N LEU A 39 1.41 -11.45 -22.87
CA LEU A 39 0.14 -10.83 -23.25
C LEU A 39 0.08 -9.32 -22.90
N LYS A 40 0.92 -8.87 -21.96
CA LYS A 40 0.90 -7.50 -21.43
C LYS A 40 2.07 -6.63 -21.89
N LYS A 41 2.82 -7.04 -22.92
CA LYS A 41 4.04 -6.34 -23.37
C LYS A 41 3.86 -4.84 -23.64
N ASN A 42 2.64 -4.40 -23.96
CA ASN A 42 2.33 -3.00 -24.29
C ASN A 42 1.83 -2.16 -23.11
N GLU A 43 1.65 -2.74 -21.90
CA GLU A 43 1.28 -1.96 -20.71
C GLU A 43 2.49 -1.21 -20.17
N ARG A 44 2.40 0.13 -20.10
CA ARG A 44 3.46 0.99 -19.52
C ARG A 44 3.60 0.78 -18.00
N VAL A 45 2.50 0.49 -17.31
CA VAL A 45 2.45 0.32 -15.86
C VAL A 45 2.35 -1.17 -15.52
N LYS A 46 3.37 -1.70 -14.86
CA LYS A 46 3.51 -3.15 -14.58
C LYS A 46 3.01 -3.54 -13.18
N ILE A 47 3.04 -2.60 -12.25
CA ILE A 47 2.60 -2.86 -10.87
C ILE A 47 1.08 -2.72 -10.80
N ARG A 48 0.43 -3.69 -10.16
CA ARG A 48 -1.01 -3.63 -9.84
C ARG A 48 -1.21 -3.83 -8.33
N PRO A 49 -1.02 -2.77 -7.53
CA PRO A 49 -1.03 -2.84 -6.08
C PRO A 49 -2.33 -3.43 -5.51
N GLY A 50 -3.49 -3.08 -6.07
CA GLY A 50 -4.79 -3.59 -5.66
C GLY A 50 -4.89 -5.10 -5.86
N ARG A 51 -4.49 -5.57 -7.04
CA ARG A 51 -4.39 -7.00 -7.37
C ARG A 51 -3.49 -7.76 -6.41
N GLU A 52 -2.36 -7.18 -5.99
CA GLU A 52 -1.45 -7.80 -5.04
C GLU A 52 -2.05 -7.87 -3.63
N ALA A 53 -2.70 -6.79 -3.17
CA ALA A 53 -3.44 -6.77 -1.92
C ALA A 53 -4.55 -7.84 -1.92
N GLU A 54 -5.31 -7.97 -3.00
CA GLU A 54 -6.35 -8.99 -3.17
C GLU A 54 -5.78 -10.42 -3.07
N ILE A 55 -4.60 -10.68 -3.64
CA ILE A 55 -3.91 -11.97 -3.51
C ILE A 55 -3.62 -12.27 -2.03
N VAL A 56 -3.09 -11.30 -1.29
CA VAL A 56 -2.79 -11.45 0.14
C VAL A 56 -4.06 -11.62 0.96
N TYR A 57 -5.11 -10.84 0.72
CA TYR A 57 -6.39 -11.02 1.42
C TYR A 57 -6.97 -12.41 1.22
N ARG A 58 -6.97 -12.93 -0.01
CA ARG A 58 -7.44 -14.30 -0.28
C ARG A 58 -6.55 -15.35 0.37
N LEU A 59 -5.24 -15.13 0.41
CA LEU A 59 -4.28 -16.02 1.07
C LEU A 59 -4.55 -16.13 2.57
N VAL A 60 -4.71 -14.99 3.25
CA VAL A 60 -5.02 -14.94 4.68
C VAL A 60 -6.41 -15.52 4.96
N ARG A 61 -7.42 -15.18 4.17
CA ARG A 61 -8.79 -15.66 4.36
C ARG A 61 -8.89 -17.19 4.28
N ARG A 62 -8.17 -17.82 3.34
CA ARG A 62 -8.17 -19.28 3.14
C ARG A 62 -7.19 -20.02 4.04
N HIS A 63 -6.31 -19.31 4.75
CA HIS A 63 -5.26 -19.91 5.56
C HIS A 63 -5.84 -20.80 6.66
N LYS A 64 -5.28 -22.00 6.79
CA LYS A 64 -5.60 -23.00 7.82
C LYS A 64 -4.33 -23.72 8.23
N GLY A 65 -4.25 -24.10 9.50
CA GLY A 65 -3.12 -24.85 10.03
C GLY A 65 -2.20 -23.99 10.89
N PRO A 66 -1.05 -24.55 11.30
CA PRO A 66 -0.19 -23.94 12.31
C PRO A 66 0.88 -22.99 11.75
N PHE A 67 0.95 -22.81 10.42
CA PHE A 67 2.00 -21.99 9.83
C PHE A 67 1.70 -20.49 10.09
N PRO A 68 2.66 -19.71 10.60
CA PRO A 68 2.43 -18.29 10.90
C PRO A 68 1.98 -17.46 9.70
N VAL A 69 0.91 -16.67 9.87
CA VAL A 69 0.30 -15.90 8.76
C VAL A 69 1.24 -14.80 8.25
N THR A 70 1.96 -14.13 9.14
CA THR A 70 2.91 -13.05 8.80
C THR A 70 4.02 -13.53 7.87
N GLU A 71 4.61 -14.68 8.17
CA GLU A 71 5.66 -15.31 7.39
C GLU A 71 5.11 -15.83 6.06
N LEU A 72 3.86 -16.29 6.04
CA LEU A 72 3.19 -16.73 4.82
C LEU A 72 3.00 -15.55 3.85
N VAL A 73 2.57 -14.40 4.38
CA VAL A 73 2.45 -13.17 3.60
C VAL A 73 3.82 -12.74 3.06
N ARG A 74 4.88 -12.82 3.88
CA ARG A 74 6.23 -12.47 3.42
C ARG A 74 6.72 -13.38 2.31
N ILE A 75 6.53 -14.70 2.41
CA ILE A 75 6.85 -15.63 1.33
C ILE A 75 6.10 -15.23 0.05
N TRP A 76 4.81 -14.94 0.14
CA TRP A 76 4.03 -14.53 -1.05
C TRP A 76 4.49 -13.20 -1.65
N ARG A 77 4.93 -12.24 -0.82
CA ARG A 77 5.49 -10.97 -1.27
C ARG A 77 6.77 -11.18 -2.08
N GLU A 78 7.71 -11.99 -1.58
CA GLU A 78 8.92 -12.34 -2.34
C GLU A 78 8.57 -13.03 -3.68
N LEU A 79 7.57 -13.94 -3.69
CA LEU A 79 7.12 -14.59 -4.93
C LEU A 79 6.47 -13.64 -5.95
N ILE A 80 5.80 -12.59 -5.48
CA ILE A 80 5.22 -11.56 -6.35
C ILE A 80 6.35 -10.71 -6.94
N VAL A 81 7.23 -10.19 -6.09
CA VAL A 81 8.28 -9.25 -6.50
C VAL A 81 9.35 -9.93 -7.36
N ALA A 82 9.71 -11.17 -7.07
CA ALA A 82 10.65 -11.94 -7.91
C ALA A 82 10.17 -12.00 -9.37
N THR A 83 8.86 -12.09 -9.59
CA THR A 83 8.28 -12.15 -10.94
C THR A 83 8.03 -10.78 -11.57
N LEU A 84 7.87 -9.70 -10.79
CA LEU A 84 7.77 -8.33 -11.34
C LEU A 84 9.02 -7.94 -12.14
N ARG A 85 10.19 -8.42 -11.72
CA ARG A 85 11.47 -8.20 -12.41
C ARG A 85 11.53 -8.83 -13.80
N PHE A 86 10.71 -9.85 -14.06
CA PHE A 86 10.61 -10.39 -15.42
C PHE A 86 9.98 -9.37 -16.35
N GLU A 87 9.04 -8.55 -15.86
CA GLU A 87 8.34 -7.58 -16.69
C GLU A 87 9.23 -6.40 -17.06
N GLY A 88 10.28 -6.08 -16.29
CA GLY A 88 11.28 -5.07 -16.64
C GLY A 88 12.19 -4.69 -15.46
N PRO A 89 13.12 -3.73 -15.64
CA PRO A 89 13.91 -3.21 -14.54
C PRO A 89 12.99 -2.60 -13.47
N PHE A 90 13.10 -3.12 -12.25
CA PHE A 90 12.32 -2.68 -11.09
C PHE A 90 13.29 -2.22 -10.01
N SER A 91 13.11 -0.99 -9.52
CA SER A 91 13.96 -0.36 -8.50
C SER A 91 13.14 0.54 -7.60
N VAL A 92 13.63 0.79 -6.38
CA VAL A 92 12.94 1.59 -5.36
C VAL A 92 13.80 2.76 -4.89
N ALA A 93 13.26 3.97 -4.96
CA ALA A 93 13.84 5.14 -4.29
C ALA A 93 13.24 5.24 -2.88
N VAL A 94 14.09 5.40 -1.86
CA VAL A 94 13.67 5.34 -0.45
C VAL A 94 14.06 6.64 0.24
N PHE A 95 13.11 7.31 0.87
CA PHE A 95 13.39 8.39 1.81
C PHE A 95 14.01 7.81 3.07
N ALA A 96 15.27 8.14 3.31
CA ALA A 96 16.04 7.62 4.43
C ALA A 96 17.08 8.66 4.86
N PRO A 97 16.64 9.82 5.38
CA PRO A 97 17.53 10.89 5.77
C PRO A 97 18.49 10.43 6.86
N HIS A 98 19.70 10.96 6.88
CA HIS A 98 20.73 10.67 7.89
C HIS A 98 21.01 9.17 8.10
N GLY A 99 20.71 8.34 7.10
CA GLY A 99 20.88 6.88 7.19
C GLY A 99 19.85 6.16 8.08
N HIS A 100 18.74 6.80 8.48
CA HIS A 100 17.68 6.13 9.23
C HIS A 100 17.15 4.89 8.47
N GLY A 101 17.19 3.74 9.13
CA GLY A 101 16.95 2.44 8.49
C GLY A 101 15.49 2.00 8.42
N GLY A 102 14.58 2.59 9.21
CA GLY A 102 13.22 2.06 9.36
C GLY A 102 12.41 2.01 8.06
N ILE A 103 12.37 3.11 7.31
CA ILE A 103 11.65 3.16 6.02
C ILE A 103 12.33 2.27 4.97
N TRP A 104 13.66 2.11 5.04
CA TRP A 104 14.38 1.16 4.19
C TRP A 104 14.00 -0.28 4.48
N ASP A 105 13.88 -0.65 5.76
CA ASP A 105 13.44 -1.98 6.18
C ASP A 105 11.99 -2.23 5.71
N LEU A 106 11.08 -1.23 5.82
CA LEU A 106 9.72 -1.31 5.26
C LEU A 106 9.70 -1.49 3.73
N ALA A 107 10.57 -0.77 3.01
CA ALA A 107 10.69 -0.88 1.56
C ALA A 107 11.21 -2.28 1.15
N ARG A 108 12.25 -2.78 1.84
CA ARG A 108 12.77 -4.14 1.66
C ARG A 108 11.70 -5.19 1.94
N ASP A 109 10.84 -4.91 2.90
CA ASP A 109 9.78 -5.82 3.32
C ASP A 109 8.65 -5.96 2.32
N GLN A 110 8.32 -4.85 1.65
CA GLN A 110 7.31 -4.83 0.61
C GLN A 110 7.83 -5.30 -0.75
N TYR A 111 9.03 -4.85 -1.11
CA TYR A 111 9.59 -4.95 -2.46
C TYR A 111 10.72 -5.98 -2.58
N GLY A 112 10.89 -6.80 -1.57
CA GLY A 112 11.77 -7.95 -1.62
C GLY A 112 13.24 -7.65 -1.41
N SER A 113 13.95 -8.69 -1.00
CA SER A 113 15.34 -8.60 -0.53
C SER A 113 16.39 -8.32 -1.62
N PHE A 114 16.07 -8.59 -2.89
CA PHE A 114 16.99 -8.49 -4.03
C PHE A 114 16.76 -7.24 -4.90
N THR A 115 15.69 -6.48 -4.65
CA THR A 115 15.37 -5.30 -5.45
C THR A 115 16.39 -4.20 -5.24
N PRO A 116 16.97 -3.61 -6.32
CA PRO A 116 17.83 -2.44 -6.21
C PRO A 116 17.09 -1.30 -5.51
N MET A 117 17.68 -0.76 -4.46
CA MET A 117 17.13 0.37 -3.71
C MET A 117 18.16 1.49 -3.57
N THR A 118 17.71 2.74 -3.70
CA THR A 118 18.56 3.94 -3.59
C THR A 118 18.05 4.83 -2.47
N ARG A 119 18.94 5.28 -1.59
CA ARG A 119 18.60 6.21 -0.49
C ARG A 119 18.57 7.65 -1.00
N HIS A 120 17.64 8.42 -0.47
CA HIS A 120 17.53 9.85 -0.70
C HIS A 120 17.31 10.58 0.63
N GLU A 121 17.97 11.73 0.78
CA GLU A 121 17.86 12.59 1.97
C GLU A 121 16.56 13.40 2.01
N GLY A 122 15.96 13.70 0.84
CA GLY A 122 14.75 14.53 0.74
C GLY A 122 13.60 13.82 0.04
N ALA A 123 12.38 13.97 0.56
CA ALA A 123 11.18 13.35 0.00
C ALA A 123 10.92 13.78 -1.45
N ARG A 124 11.15 15.06 -1.77
CA ARG A 124 11.08 15.57 -3.15
C ARG A 124 12.05 14.89 -4.11
N ALA A 125 13.23 14.49 -3.63
CA ALA A 125 14.20 13.78 -4.47
C ALA A 125 13.70 12.37 -4.83
N VAL A 126 12.98 11.70 -3.92
CA VAL A 126 12.30 10.42 -4.19
C VAL A 126 11.21 10.62 -5.23
N ILE A 127 10.32 11.61 -5.05
CA ILE A 127 9.23 11.90 -6.00
C ILE A 127 9.80 12.18 -7.40
N ARG A 128 10.86 13.00 -7.50
CA ARG A 128 11.54 13.26 -8.78
C ARG A 128 12.15 11.99 -9.37
N ALA A 129 12.80 11.14 -8.57
CA ALA A 129 13.37 9.89 -9.07
C ALA A 129 12.31 8.99 -9.71
N VAL A 130 11.10 8.96 -9.15
CA VAL A 130 9.97 8.21 -9.67
C VAL A 130 9.37 8.87 -10.92
N ALA A 131 9.13 10.19 -10.88
CA ALA A 131 8.56 10.95 -11.99
C ALA A 131 9.47 11.01 -13.23
N ASP A 132 10.79 10.93 -13.02
CA ASP A 132 11.80 10.87 -14.09
C ASP A 132 12.08 9.42 -14.53
N HIS A 133 11.34 8.43 -14.03
CA HIS A 133 11.54 6.99 -14.27
C HIS A 133 12.93 6.43 -13.91
N ARG A 134 13.68 7.12 -13.04
CA ARG A 134 14.95 6.62 -12.48
C ARG A 134 14.71 5.56 -11.40
N ALA A 135 13.54 5.55 -10.79
CA ALA A 135 13.04 4.48 -9.93
C ALA A 135 11.62 4.09 -10.33
N ALA A 136 11.26 2.80 -10.18
CA ALA A 136 9.91 2.33 -10.47
C ALA A 136 8.91 2.71 -9.36
N VAL A 137 9.38 2.74 -8.11
CA VAL A 137 8.58 3.08 -6.93
C VAL A 137 9.38 3.99 -6.01
N GLY A 138 8.70 4.92 -5.34
CA GLY A 138 9.22 5.71 -4.24
C GLY A 138 8.62 5.27 -2.91
N VAL A 139 9.37 5.28 -1.82
CA VAL A 139 8.87 5.04 -0.47
C VAL A 139 9.13 6.27 0.39
N LEU A 140 8.05 6.85 0.91
CA LEU A 140 7.99 8.12 1.61
C LEU A 140 7.40 7.91 3.02
N PRO A 141 7.74 8.74 4.01
CA PRO A 141 7.13 8.66 5.34
C PRO A 141 5.63 8.95 5.24
N LEU A 142 4.85 8.57 6.25
CA LEU A 142 3.48 9.08 6.34
C LEU A 142 3.52 10.61 6.52
N PRO A 143 2.55 11.35 5.95
CA PRO A 143 2.37 12.76 6.30
C PRO A 143 2.25 12.92 7.81
N ALA A 144 2.72 14.06 8.31
CA ALA A 144 2.60 14.46 9.72
C ALA A 144 2.29 15.96 9.80
N VAL A 145 1.75 16.41 10.94
CA VAL A 145 1.36 17.81 11.16
C VAL A 145 2.58 18.73 11.21
N ASP A 146 3.66 18.30 11.87
CA ASP A 146 4.85 19.11 12.11
C ASP A 146 6.01 18.74 11.18
N GLU A 147 5.71 18.37 9.93
CA GLU A 147 6.74 18.05 8.93
C GLU A 147 7.35 19.35 8.37
N GLU A 148 8.68 19.50 8.48
CA GLU A 148 9.39 20.68 7.94
C GLU A 148 9.23 20.81 6.42
N GLU A 149 9.22 19.68 5.71
CA GLU A 149 9.08 19.62 4.25
C GLU A 149 7.95 18.65 3.84
N PRO A 150 6.66 19.08 3.92
CA PRO A 150 5.55 18.22 3.57
C PRO A 150 5.57 17.88 2.08
N TRP A 151 5.64 16.59 1.78
CA TRP A 151 5.85 16.09 0.42
C TRP A 151 4.55 15.83 -0.36
N TRP A 152 3.47 15.48 0.34
CA TRP A 152 2.20 15.08 -0.29
C TRP A 152 1.51 16.18 -1.11
N PRO A 153 1.68 17.50 -0.83
CA PRO A 153 1.13 18.54 -1.71
C PRO A 153 1.71 18.50 -3.12
N ASP A 154 2.92 17.98 -3.30
CA ASP A 154 3.55 17.84 -4.61
C ASP A 154 2.84 16.77 -5.47
N LEU A 155 1.97 15.94 -4.89
CA LEU A 155 1.12 14.99 -5.64
C LEU A 155 -0.18 15.64 -6.16
N MET A 156 -0.54 16.84 -5.69
CA MET A 156 -1.75 17.52 -6.16
C MET A 156 -1.58 18.05 -7.59
N PRO A 157 -2.63 17.99 -8.43
CA PRO A 157 -2.62 18.62 -9.76
C PRO A 157 -2.26 20.11 -9.69
N GLY A 158 -1.43 20.57 -10.63
CA GLY A 158 -0.98 21.98 -10.70
C GLY A 158 0.05 22.39 -9.64
N ARG A 159 0.45 21.48 -8.73
CA ARG A 159 1.50 21.74 -7.74
C ARG A 159 2.85 21.15 -8.12
N ALA A 160 2.86 20.00 -8.79
CA ALA A 160 4.04 19.43 -9.41
C ALA A 160 4.52 20.28 -10.61
N ASP A 161 5.81 20.15 -10.95
CA ASP A 161 6.33 20.48 -12.28
C ASP A 161 5.49 19.77 -13.37
N LYS A 162 5.63 20.15 -14.66
CA LYS A 162 5.00 19.49 -15.83
C LYS A 162 5.47 18.03 -16.08
N ARG A 163 5.52 17.22 -15.02
CA ARG A 163 5.96 15.81 -15.00
C ARG A 163 4.74 14.89 -14.93
N GLU A 164 5.00 13.60 -15.10
CA GLU A 164 3.97 12.58 -14.95
C GLU A 164 3.40 12.58 -13.53
N ARG A 165 2.09 12.33 -13.42
CA ARG A 165 1.39 12.30 -12.14
C ARG A 165 1.81 11.06 -11.33
N ILE A 166 2.18 11.30 -10.08
CA ILE A 166 2.56 10.28 -9.12
C ILE A 166 1.39 10.02 -8.16
N TRP A 167 1.17 8.75 -7.84
CA TRP A 167 0.06 8.28 -7.02
C TRP A 167 0.57 7.53 -5.80
N ILE A 168 -0.10 7.67 -4.66
CA ILE A 168 0.02 6.74 -3.54
C ILE A 168 -0.60 5.41 -3.95
N ILE A 169 0.17 4.34 -3.85
CA ILE A 169 -0.21 3.00 -4.33
C ILE A 169 -0.24 1.93 -3.25
N ALA A 170 0.43 2.14 -2.12
CA ALA A 170 0.45 1.17 -1.01
C ALA A 170 0.77 1.83 0.33
N ARG A 171 0.23 1.25 1.41
CA ARG A 171 0.57 1.57 2.81
C ARG A 171 1.45 0.49 3.41
N LEU A 172 2.59 0.86 3.99
CA LEU A 172 3.60 -0.04 4.54
C LEU A 172 3.76 0.15 6.05
N PRO A 173 3.94 -0.92 6.85
CA PRO A 173 3.91 -2.32 6.42
C PRO A 173 2.48 -2.77 6.07
N PHE A 174 2.33 -3.68 5.12
CA PHE A 174 1.01 -4.20 4.76
C PHE A 174 0.48 -5.26 5.75
N ALA A 175 1.37 -5.94 6.49
CA ALA A 175 0.97 -7.00 7.43
C ALA A 175 1.62 -6.86 8.81
N SER A 176 2.95 -6.77 8.85
CA SER A 176 3.72 -6.52 10.06
C SER A 176 5.07 -5.95 9.67
N ALA A 177 5.62 -5.09 10.53
CA ALA A 177 6.99 -4.60 10.42
C ALA A 177 8.02 -5.65 10.91
N GLY A 178 7.58 -6.80 11.46
CA GLY A 178 8.49 -7.83 11.96
C GLY A 178 9.46 -7.29 13.01
N ASN A 179 10.75 -7.46 12.76
CA ASN A 179 11.84 -6.91 13.58
C ASN A 179 12.48 -5.65 12.98
N ALA A 180 11.79 -4.97 12.04
CA ALA A 180 12.29 -3.73 11.44
C ALA A 180 12.56 -2.67 12.50
N ARG A 181 13.56 -1.82 12.21
CA ARG A 181 13.92 -0.71 13.09
C ARG A 181 12.81 0.34 13.13
N GLY A 182 12.50 0.83 14.33
CA GLY A 182 11.45 1.84 14.55
C GLY A 182 10.06 1.21 14.64
N ALA A 183 9.70 0.76 15.84
CA ALA A 183 8.38 0.21 16.12
C ALA A 183 7.29 1.26 15.83
N GLY A 184 6.23 0.86 15.12
CA GLY A 184 5.12 1.74 14.76
C GLY A 184 5.39 2.65 13.56
N LEU A 185 6.56 2.59 12.93
CA LEU A 185 6.81 3.34 11.69
C LEU A 185 5.86 2.88 10.57
N GLY A 186 5.46 3.85 9.76
CA GLY A 186 4.72 3.61 8.53
C GLY A 186 5.27 4.43 7.38
N ALA A 187 4.94 3.99 6.17
CA ALA A 187 5.32 4.66 4.94
C ALA A 187 4.23 4.52 3.89
N PHE A 188 4.22 5.44 2.93
CA PHE A 188 3.51 5.28 1.67
C PHE A 188 4.48 4.91 0.56
N ALA A 189 4.03 4.03 -0.33
CA ALA A 189 4.70 3.83 -1.60
C ALA A 189 3.99 4.63 -2.69
N VAL A 190 4.78 5.22 -3.60
CA VAL A 190 4.31 6.07 -4.69
C VAL A 190 4.85 5.62 -6.05
N ALA A 191 4.06 5.75 -7.10
CA ALA A 191 4.45 5.36 -8.47
C ALA A 191 3.62 6.14 -9.52
N PRO A 192 4.07 6.23 -10.79
CA PRO A 192 3.27 6.76 -11.90
C PRO A 192 2.26 5.71 -12.38
N ALA A 193 1.52 5.14 -11.43
CA ALA A 193 0.64 4.00 -11.63
C ALA A 193 -0.69 4.30 -10.96
N MET A 194 -1.73 4.49 -11.75
CA MET A 194 -3.07 4.71 -11.20
C MET A 194 -3.49 3.48 -10.37
N PRO A 195 -3.87 3.66 -9.09
CA PRO A 195 -4.21 2.54 -8.22
C PRO A 195 -5.47 1.78 -8.68
N ASP A 196 -5.38 0.45 -8.71
CA ASP A 196 -6.52 -0.45 -8.90
C ASP A 196 -7.16 -0.83 -7.55
N PRO A 197 -8.49 -1.08 -7.50
CA PRO A 197 -9.14 -1.47 -6.25
C PRO A 197 -8.75 -2.89 -5.81
N SER A 198 -8.62 -3.08 -4.50
CA SER A 198 -8.32 -4.35 -3.84
C SER A 198 -9.54 -5.04 -3.23
N GLY A 199 -10.65 -4.32 -3.09
CA GLY A 199 -11.88 -4.76 -2.42
C GLY A 199 -11.89 -4.48 -0.91
N ARG A 200 -10.77 -4.06 -0.33
CA ARG A 200 -10.67 -3.51 1.03
C ARG A 200 -9.74 -2.30 0.99
N ASP A 201 -10.28 -1.20 0.51
CA ASP A 201 -9.49 -0.05 0.06
C ASP A 201 -9.61 1.14 1.01
N ARG A 202 -8.60 2.01 0.92
CA ARG A 202 -8.63 3.37 1.43
C ARG A 202 -8.16 4.32 0.33
N THR A 203 -8.66 5.55 0.34
CA THR A 203 -8.34 6.58 -0.66
C THR A 203 -7.74 7.80 0.02
N CYS A 204 -6.61 8.27 -0.50
CA CYS A 204 -5.95 9.50 -0.06
C CYS A 204 -6.42 10.67 -0.93
N LEU A 205 -6.93 11.72 -0.30
CA LEU A 205 -7.43 12.93 -0.92
C LEU A 205 -6.63 14.14 -0.42
N GLY A 206 -6.32 15.05 -1.33
CA GLY A 206 -5.79 16.37 -1.00
C GLY A 206 -6.90 17.40 -1.14
N VAL A 207 -7.12 18.22 -0.12
CA VAL A 207 -8.16 19.27 -0.11
C VAL A 207 -7.50 20.61 0.15
N ALA A 208 -7.68 21.56 -0.77
CA ALA A 208 -7.25 22.95 -0.58
C ALA A 208 -8.43 23.81 -0.12
N THR A 209 -8.27 24.49 1.01
CA THR A 209 -9.30 25.35 1.63
C THR A 209 -8.91 26.82 1.57
N ASP A 210 -9.92 27.69 1.69
CA ASP A 210 -9.74 29.12 1.91
C ASP A 210 -10.09 29.48 3.33
N GLY A 211 -9.29 30.37 3.90
CA GLY A 211 -9.43 30.71 5.30
C GLY A 211 -9.09 29.50 6.18
N ASN A 212 -9.26 29.71 7.48
CA ASN A 212 -9.03 28.68 8.47
C ASN A 212 -10.29 27.80 8.60
N VAL A 213 -10.30 26.67 7.87
CA VAL A 213 -11.34 25.65 8.00
C VAL A 213 -10.90 24.64 9.06
N GLY A 214 -11.51 24.69 10.23
CA GLY A 214 -11.18 23.76 11.31
C GLY A 214 -11.45 22.28 10.99
N HIS A 215 -10.67 21.40 11.61
CA HIS A 215 -10.73 19.94 11.46
C HIS A 215 -12.18 19.38 11.53
N ASP A 216 -12.98 19.80 12.52
CA ASP A 216 -14.36 19.32 12.70
C ASP A 216 -15.30 19.68 11.54
N ALA A 217 -15.07 20.83 10.90
CA ALA A 217 -15.88 21.25 9.76
C ALA A 217 -15.60 20.37 8.54
N LEU A 218 -14.33 20.05 8.31
CA LEU A 218 -13.90 19.09 7.29
C LEU A 218 -14.49 17.70 7.57
N GLU A 219 -14.35 17.17 8.78
CA GLU A 219 -14.91 15.85 9.12
C GLU A 219 -16.43 15.78 8.84
N ARG A 220 -17.18 16.81 9.25
CA ARG A 220 -18.63 16.90 8.95
C ARG A 220 -18.91 16.93 7.45
N ALA A 221 -18.09 17.62 6.65
CA ALA A 221 -18.25 17.67 5.21
C ALA A 221 -18.01 16.30 4.54
N PHE A 222 -16.97 15.56 4.96
CA PHE A 222 -16.71 14.20 4.49
C PHE A 222 -17.83 13.22 4.83
N VAL A 223 -18.35 13.29 6.06
CA VAL A 223 -19.50 12.48 6.49
C VAL A 223 -20.75 12.83 5.68
N LYS A 224 -21.06 14.12 5.49
CA LYS A 224 -22.19 14.58 4.68
C LYS A 224 -22.08 14.14 3.22
N ALA A 225 -20.87 14.11 2.67
CA ALA A 225 -20.57 13.62 1.32
C ALA A 225 -20.58 12.09 1.19
N ARG A 226 -20.79 11.35 2.29
CA ARG A 226 -20.77 9.88 2.35
C ARG A 226 -19.42 9.27 1.95
N LEU A 227 -18.34 9.98 2.24
CA LEU A 227 -16.96 9.48 2.10
C LEU A 227 -16.45 8.80 3.39
N GLY A 228 -17.23 8.85 4.47
CA GLY A 228 -16.85 8.31 5.78
C GLY A 228 -16.11 9.34 6.63
N ARG A 229 -15.53 8.90 7.74
CA ARG A 229 -14.69 9.75 8.59
C ARG A 229 -13.23 9.68 8.10
N PRO A 230 -12.61 10.81 7.73
CA PRO A 230 -11.22 10.86 7.31
C PRO A 230 -10.26 10.81 8.51
N GLU A 231 -9.07 10.24 8.30
CA GLU A 231 -7.88 10.63 9.08
C GLU A 231 -7.30 11.88 8.40
N LEU A 232 -7.20 12.99 9.14
CA LEU A 232 -6.86 14.31 8.59
C LEU A 232 -5.52 14.80 9.11
N ILE A 233 -4.75 15.40 8.20
CA ILE A 233 -3.53 16.15 8.50
C ILE A 233 -3.63 17.47 7.75
N GLY A 234 -3.62 18.59 8.49
CA GLY A 234 -3.65 19.93 7.94
C GLY A 234 -2.27 20.57 8.00
N ILE A 235 -1.92 21.34 6.96
CA ILE A 235 -0.74 22.20 6.92
C ILE A 235 -1.15 23.55 6.32
N GLU A 236 -0.41 24.61 6.63
CA GLU A 236 -0.56 25.90 5.97
C GLU A 236 -0.20 25.78 4.47
N ASP A 237 -0.98 26.41 3.58
CA ASP A 237 -0.64 26.45 2.15
C ASP A 237 0.39 27.56 1.89
N PRO A 238 1.66 27.25 1.56
CA PRO A 238 2.66 28.28 1.28
C PRO A 238 2.35 29.13 0.04
N ARG A 239 1.38 28.70 -0.80
CA ARG A 239 0.93 29.43 -1.99
C ARG A 239 -0.31 30.28 -1.74
N SER A 240 -0.88 30.27 -0.53
CA SER A 240 -2.07 31.03 -0.15
C SER A 240 -1.77 31.97 1.00
N ALA A 241 -2.41 33.13 1.03
CA ALA A 241 -2.25 34.09 2.12
C ALA A 241 -2.99 33.68 3.41
N SER A 242 -3.98 32.78 3.29
CA SER A 242 -4.86 32.42 4.42
C SER A 242 -5.51 31.04 4.29
N GLY A 243 -5.04 30.19 3.38
CA GLY A 243 -5.65 28.88 3.13
C GLY A 243 -4.79 27.73 3.63
N ASP A 244 -5.44 26.61 3.95
CA ASP A 244 -4.79 25.38 4.40
C ASP A 244 -4.91 24.27 3.36
N LEU A 245 -3.94 23.36 3.36
CA LEU A 245 -3.99 22.09 2.65
C LEU A 245 -4.25 20.96 3.63
N TRP A 246 -5.14 20.06 3.26
CA TRP A 246 -5.51 18.90 4.05
C TRP A 246 -5.24 17.61 3.30
N PHE A 247 -4.46 16.72 3.92
CA PHE A 247 -4.40 15.32 3.54
C PHE A 247 -5.51 14.58 4.28
N ALA A 248 -6.37 13.89 3.53
CA ALA A 248 -7.49 13.12 4.07
C ALA A 248 -7.38 11.67 3.61
N ASP A 249 -7.25 10.74 4.55
CA ASP A 249 -7.27 9.31 4.28
C ASP A 249 -8.65 8.74 4.65
N VAL A 250 -9.43 8.30 3.64
CA VAL A 250 -10.82 7.88 3.81
C VAL A 250 -11.05 6.41 3.48
N PRO A 251 -12.03 5.75 4.14
CA PRO A 251 -12.36 4.37 3.82
C PRO A 251 -12.99 4.22 2.43
N GLY A 252 -12.69 3.10 1.78
CA GLY A 252 -13.20 2.74 0.47
C GLY A 252 -12.35 3.26 -0.69
N TYR A 253 -12.70 2.78 -1.88
CA TYR A 253 -12.12 3.24 -3.14
C TYR A 253 -12.98 4.37 -3.72
N VAL A 254 -12.36 5.49 -4.07
CA VAL A 254 -13.00 6.63 -4.72
C VAL A 254 -12.36 6.81 -6.09
N ARG A 255 -13.19 6.93 -7.12
CA ARG A 255 -12.74 7.18 -8.51
C ARG A 255 -12.74 8.68 -8.79
N GLU A 256 -12.01 9.10 -9.82
CA GLU A 256 -11.95 10.53 -10.20
C GLU A 256 -13.31 11.10 -10.62
N ASP A 257 -14.19 10.26 -11.16
CA ASP A 257 -15.55 10.59 -11.59
C ASP A 257 -16.61 10.36 -10.49
N ASP A 258 -16.20 10.07 -9.26
CA ASP A 258 -17.12 9.73 -8.18
C ASP A 258 -17.96 10.94 -7.74
N PRO A 259 -19.31 10.84 -7.76
CA PRO A 259 -20.19 11.96 -7.42
C PRO A 259 -20.03 12.44 -5.96
N ARG A 260 -19.47 11.61 -5.08
CA ARG A 260 -19.17 12.00 -3.69
C ARG A 260 -18.10 13.09 -3.60
N LEU A 261 -17.20 13.20 -4.58
CA LEU A 261 -16.21 14.28 -4.65
C LEU A 261 -16.88 15.63 -4.89
N ALA A 262 -17.85 15.68 -5.80
CA ALA A 262 -18.66 16.88 -6.03
C ALA A 262 -19.52 17.23 -4.80
N ALA A 263 -20.09 16.21 -4.13
CA ALA A 263 -20.83 16.41 -2.89
C ALA A 263 -19.95 16.96 -1.76
N LEU A 264 -18.69 16.52 -1.65
CA LEU A 264 -17.71 17.05 -0.71
C LEU A 264 -17.39 18.52 -1.01
N ALA A 265 -17.10 18.85 -2.27
CA ALA A 265 -16.87 20.24 -2.67
C ALA A 265 -18.05 21.15 -2.33
N ASN A 266 -19.29 20.69 -2.59
CA ASN A 266 -20.50 21.41 -2.23
C ASN A 266 -20.71 21.54 -0.70
N ALA A 267 -20.34 20.51 0.08
CA ALA A 267 -20.45 20.52 1.53
C ALA A 267 -19.47 21.50 2.19
N LEU A 268 -18.30 21.71 1.57
CA LEU A 268 -17.31 22.70 1.99
C LEU A 268 -17.69 24.14 1.60
N GLY A 269 -18.67 24.32 0.72
CA GLY A 269 -19.28 25.62 0.40
C GLY A 269 -18.29 26.66 -0.15
N ASN A 270 -18.43 27.91 0.32
CA ASN A 270 -17.57 29.05 -0.07
C ASN A 270 -16.20 29.07 0.62
N SER A 271 -15.90 28.14 1.54
CA SER A 271 -14.59 28.01 2.21
C SER A 271 -13.54 27.35 1.31
N VAL A 272 -13.76 27.44 -0.01
CA VAL A 272 -13.01 26.83 -1.10
C VAL A 272 -12.97 27.88 -2.22
N SER A 273 -11.81 28.53 -2.47
CA SER A 273 -11.66 29.57 -3.50
C SER A 273 -12.17 29.06 -4.82
N ARG A 274 -12.93 29.93 -5.49
CA ARG A 274 -13.06 29.84 -6.94
C ARG A 274 -11.75 30.28 -7.57
N PRO A 275 -11.08 29.46 -8.40
CA PRO A 275 -10.01 29.96 -9.23
C PRO A 275 -10.56 31.03 -10.20
N PRO A 276 -9.79 32.08 -10.51
CA PRO A 276 -10.24 33.20 -11.34
C PRO A 276 -10.60 32.80 -12.79
N THR A 277 -10.23 31.60 -13.23
CA THR A 277 -10.38 31.13 -14.62
C THR A 277 -11.39 30.01 -14.84
N GLY A 278 -12.20 29.63 -13.84
CA GLY A 278 -13.20 28.58 -14.01
C GLY A 278 -12.55 27.20 -14.25
N GLY A 279 -12.19 26.52 -13.16
CA GLY A 279 -11.63 25.17 -13.20
C GLY A 279 -12.17 24.32 -12.06
N THR A 280 -12.44 23.05 -12.36
CA THR A 280 -13.01 22.04 -11.46
C THR A 280 -11.95 21.38 -10.56
N ALA A 281 -12.22 21.44 -9.25
CA ALA A 281 -11.73 20.61 -8.15
C ALA A 281 -10.50 21.07 -7.33
N ARG A 282 -10.76 21.69 -6.16
CA ARG A 282 -9.82 21.84 -5.02
C ARG A 282 -9.69 20.57 -4.16
N VAL A 283 -10.37 19.49 -4.54
CA VAL A 283 -10.23 18.15 -3.99
C VAL A 283 -9.57 17.31 -5.07
N ALA A 284 -8.45 16.67 -4.76
CA ALA A 284 -7.71 15.82 -5.68
C ALA A 284 -7.49 14.44 -5.08
N ILE A 285 -7.61 13.40 -5.89
CA ILE A 285 -7.17 12.05 -5.49
C ILE A 285 -5.65 12.00 -5.57
N LEU A 286 -5.01 11.73 -4.43
CA LEU A 286 -3.56 11.54 -4.32
C LEU A 286 -3.17 10.07 -4.52
N GLY A 287 -4.11 9.16 -4.30
CA GLY A 287 -3.94 7.73 -4.54
C GLY A 287 -4.92 6.89 -3.74
N ALA A 288 -4.76 5.58 -3.81
CA ALA A 288 -5.56 4.61 -3.08
C ALA A 288 -4.70 3.37 -2.81
N TYR A 289 -5.02 2.66 -1.74
CA TYR A 289 -4.27 1.49 -1.32
C TYR A 289 -5.17 0.47 -0.64
N GLY A 290 -4.76 -0.80 -0.70
CA GLY A 290 -5.40 -1.85 0.10
C GLY A 290 -5.08 -1.67 1.58
N GLU A 291 -6.09 -1.66 2.43
CA GLU A 291 -5.97 -1.53 3.88
C GLU A 291 -5.03 -2.62 4.47
N PRO A 292 -3.98 -2.24 5.22
CA PRO A 292 -3.09 -3.19 5.87
C PRO A 292 -3.83 -4.23 6.72
N LEU A 293 -3.27 -5.43 6.85
CA LEU A 293 -3.81 -6.47 7.71
C LEU A 293 -3.77 -6.01 9.17
N THR A 294 -4.89 -6.23 9.85
CA THR A 294 -5.02 -5.94 11.29
C THR A 294 -4.38 -7.06 12.12
N PRO A 295 -4.07 -6.83 13.41
CA PRO A 295 -3.66 -7.90 14.32
C PRO A 295 -4.63 -9.08 14.36
N ALA A 296 -5.94 -8.84 14.19
CA ALA A 296 -6.96 -9.87 14.12
C ALA A 296 -6.87 -10.71 12.83
N ASP A 297 -6.50 -10.10 11.70
CA ASP A 297 -6.31 -10.81 10.42
C ASP A 297 -5.18 -11.85 10.49
N ILE A 298 -4.11 -11.52 11.23
CA ILE A 298 -2.88 -12.32 11.33
C ILE A 298 -2.84 -13.25 12.55
N ALA A 299 -3.80 -13.13 13.46
CA ALA A 299 -3.87 -13.94 14.67
C ALA A 299 -4.05 -15.45 14.33
N PRO A 300 -3.42 -16.37 15.10
CA PRO A 300 -3.60 -17.80 14.91
C PRO A 300 -5.08 -18.18 15.04
N ARG A 301 -5.66 -18.80 14.01
CA ARG A 301 -7.03 -19.29 14.06
C ARG A 301 -7.07 -20.60 14.85
N ALA A 302 -7.94 -20.68 15.86
CA ALA A 302 -8.12 -21.90 16.65
C ALA A 302 -8.42 -23.08 15.73
N THR A 303 -7.60 -24.12 15.78
CA THR A 303 -7.90 -25.36 15.09
C THR A 303 -9.04 -26.03 15.86
N THR A 304 -10.22 -26.15 15.25
CA THR A 304 -11.29 -27.01 15.75
C THR A 304 -10.81 -28.46 15.65
N ARG A 305 -10.01 -28.91 16.62
CA ARG A 305 -9.79 -30.33 16.87
C ARG A 305 -11.14 -30.90 17.33
N GLY A 306 -11.80 -31.62 16.44
CA GLY A 306 -13.06 -32.28 16.73
C GLY A 306 -12.97 -33.09 18.02
N LYS A 307 -13.76 -32.72 19.02
CA LYS A 307 -14.10 -33.58 20.15
C LYS A 307 -14.93 -34.75 19.61
N ARG A 308 -14.28 -35.75 19.01
CA ARG A 308 -14.83 -37.12 19.01
C ARG A 308 -14.65 -37.64 20.43
N LYS A 309 -15.57 -37.27 21.32
CA LYS A 309 -15.77 -37.98 22.59
C LYS A 309 -16.14 -39.41 22.22
N GLY A 310 -15.28 -40.36 22.58
CA GLY A 310 -15.64 -41.76 22.56
C GLY A 310 -16.84 -41.98 23.46
N ARG A 311 -17.98 -42.32 22.88
CA ARG A 311 -19.01 -43.09 23.57
C ARG A 311 -18.50 -44.53 23.58
N ARG A 312 -17.87 -44.92 24.69
CA ARG A 312 -17.92 -46.30 25.16
C ARG A 312 -19.16 -46.40 26.04
N SER A 313 -20.11 -47.20 25.59
CA SER A 313 -21.15 -47.86 26.37
C SER A 313 -21.33 -49.22 25.74
#